data_AF-A0A6A5K278-F1
#
_entry.id   AF-A0A6A5K278-F1
#
_cell.length_a   1.000
_cell.length_b   1.000
_cell.length_c   1.000
_cell.angle_alpha   90.00
_cell.angle_beta   90.00
_cell.angle_gamma   90.00
#
_symmetry.space_group_name_H-M   'P 1'
#
loop_
_entity.id
_entity.type
_entity.pdbx_description
1 polymer ?
#
loop_
_entity_poly.entity_id
_entity_poly.type
_entity_poly.pdbx_seq_one_letter_code
_entity_poly.pdbx_strand_id
1 'polypeptide(L)'
;MVKIQILSDLHLEAPAAYDVFEITPTAEYLALLGDIGHTKDVGLIEFLRKHLAKFKIIFYVLGNHEPYHSSFAASKHSLLTLQAETEQQASGKFVLLDQTRYDLSPTVSILGCTLFSNVTAPQKDHVSFGLNDFYHIENWTVETHVQQHDSELRWLNAEVEKLMQDSDRRKIIIVSHYSPTEDARAIDPKYQSSTLTSGFMTDLSHEICFSSECVAMWAFGHTHFNCDFEHDMYRTRLVTNQRGYYFQKSKGFEPGKVVEL
;
A
#
# COMPACT_ATOMS: atom_id res chain seq x y z
N MET A 1 11.13 -19.77 3.05
CA MET A 1 10.01 -19.32 2.21
C MET A 1 9.21 -18.34 3.05
N VAL A 2 9.12 -17.10 2.60
CA VAL A 2 8.41 -16.02 3.30
C VAL A 2 6.97 -16.03 2.82
N LYS A 3 6.01 -16.03 3.75
CA LYS A 3 4.56 -16.00 3.44
C LYS A 3 3.94 -14.78 4.09
N ILE A 4 3.24 -13.97 3.30
CA ILE A 4 2.57 -12.75 3.77
C ILE A 4 1.12 -12.78 3.31
N GLN A 5 0.19 -12.67 4.25
CA GLN A 5 -1.22 -12.43 3.94
C GLN A 5 -1.37 -10.97 3.53
N ILE A 6 -1.96 -10.69 2.36
CA ILE A 6 -2.10 -9.32 1.85
C ILE A 6 -3.57 -8.93 1.76
N LEU A 7 -3.90 -7.72 2.22
CA LEU A 7 -5.23 -7.14 2.13
C LEU A 7 -5.10 -5.62 1.92
N SER A 8 -6.05 -5.03 1.20
CA SER A 8 -6.14 -3.58 1.03
C SER A 8 -7.58 -3.14 0.79
N ASP A 9 -7.82 -1.84 0.85
CA ASP A 9 -9.08 -1.22 0.47
C ASP A 9 -10.27 -1.87 1.20
N LEU A 10 -10.08 -2.13 2.51
CA LEU A 10 -11.09 -2.79 3.33
C LEU A 10 -12.27 -1.86 3.61
N HIS A 11 -12.03 -0.54 3.61
CA HIS A 11 -13.00 0.52 3.88
C HIS A 11 -13.90 0.26 5.09
N LEU A 12 -13.29 -0.02 6.25
CA LEU A 12 -14.02 -0.35 7.47
C LEU A 12 -14.71 0.87 8.10
N GLU A 13 -14.49 2.07 7.59
CA GLU A 13 -15.17 3.31 7.98
C GLU A 13 -16.60 3.43 7.42
N ALA A 14 -16.90 2.77 6.30
CA ALA A 14 -18.10 3.03 5.50
C ALA A 14 -18.76 1.74 4.96
N PRO A 15 -19.73 1.16 5.70
CA PRO A 15 -20.14 1.52 7.05
C PRO A 15 -19.10 1.09 8.09
N ALA A 16 -19.12 1.76 9.26
CA ALA A 16 -18.26 1.41 10.40
C ALA A 16 -18.37 -0.10 10.72
N ALA A 17 -17.24 -0.80 10.60
CA ALA A 17 -17.16 -2.26 10.74
C ALA A 17 -15.88 -2.71 11.47
N TYR A 18 -15.17 -1.79 12.12
CA TYR A 18 -13.92 -2.08 12.84
C TYR A 18 -14.07 -3.14 13.95
N ASP A 19 -15.24 -3.23 14.58
CA ASP A 19 -15.54 -4.15 15.68
C ASP A 19 -15.96 -5.55 15.21
N VAL A 20 -16.62 -5.63 14.04
CA VAL A 20 -17.18 -6.87 13.48
C VAL A 20 -16.32 -7.52 12.40
N PHE A 21 -15.46 -6.77 11.71
CA PHE A 21 -14.60 -7.34 10.68
C PHE A 21 -13.42 -8.09 11.31
N GLU A 22 -13.18 -9.31 10.86
CA GLU A 22 -12.15 -10.20 11.38
C GLU A 22 -11.26 -10.69 10.25
N ILE A 23 -9.95 -10.46 10.39
CA ILE A 23 -8.95 -11.09 9.54
C ILE A 23 -8.54 -12.40 10.21
N THR A 24 -8.90 -13.51 9.57
CA THR A 24 -8.44 -14.84 9.98
C THR A 24 -7.02 -15.05 9.46
N PRO A 25 -6.03 -15.33 10.32
CA PRO A 25 -4.65 -15.54 9.88
C PRO A 25 -4.52 -16.75 8.95
N THR A 26 -3.95 -16.52 7.77
CA THR A 26 -3.49 -17.57 6.84
C THR A 26 -1.97 -17.57 6.64
N ALA A 27 -1.27 -16.62 7.27
CA ALA A 27 0.18 -16.53 7.36
C ALA A 27 0.61 -15.87 8.68
N GLU A 28 1.90 -15.93 9.03
CA GLU A 28 2.46 -15.28 10.23
C GLU A 28 2.53 -13.75 10.10
N TYR A 29 2.70 -13.25 8.87
CA TYR A 29 2.80 -11.83 8.55
C TYR A 29 1.54 -11.38 7.80
N LEU A 30 1.04 -10.20 8.17
CA LEU A 30 -0.04 -9.51 7.48
C LEU A 30 0.52 -8.21 6.89
N ALA A 31 0.17 -7.91 5.63
CA ALA A 31 0.40 -6.60 5.04
C ALA A 31 -0.94 -5.96 4.66
N LEU A 32 -1.20 -4.79 5.23
CA LEU A 32 -2.36 -3.95 4.99
C LEU A 32 -1.95 -2.77 4.10
N LEU A 33 -2.39 -2.77 2.84
CA LEU A 33 -1.85 -1.89 1.80
C LEU A 33 -2.71 -0.63 1.56
N GLY A 34 -3.07 0.04 2.64
CA GLY A 34 -3.87 1.27 2.62
C GLY A 34 -5.38 1.06 2.49
N ASP A 35 -6.11 2.14 2.76
CA ASP A 35 -7.57 2.22 2.75
C ASP A 35 -8.24 1.16 3.65
N ILE A 36 -7.67 0.96 4.83
CA ILE A 36 -8.27 0.08 5.85
C ILE A 36 -9.38 0.80 6.60
N GLY A 37 -9.15 2.08 6.89
CA GLY A 37 -10.13 3.01 7.43
C GLY A 37 -9.50 4.33 7.87
N HIS A 38 -10.32 5.23 8.38
CA HIS A 38 -9.86 6.54 8.83
C HIS A 38 -9.07 6.44 10.15
N THR A 39 -7.88 7.04 10.20
CA THR A 39 -7.04 7.05 11.42
C THR A 39 -7.57 7.94 12.53
N LYS A 40 -8.47 8.88 12.20
CA LYS A 40 -9.20 9.67 13.21
C LYS A 40 -10.17 8.82 14.02
N ASP A 41 -10.61 7.68 13.47
CA ASP A 41 -11.56 6.79 14.13
C ASP A 41 -10.79 5.90 15.11
N VAL A 42 -11.11 6.01 16.40
CA VAL A 42 -10.49 5.18 17.45
C VAL A 42 -10.64 3.68 17.14
N GLY A 43 -11.75 3.31 16.47
CA GLY A 43 -12.03 1.95 16.05
C GLY A 43 -10.95 1.34 15.15
N LEU A 44 -10.27 2.12 14.28
CA LEU A 44 -9.18 1.58 13.46
C LEU A 44 -8.01 1.11 14.33
N ILE A 45 -7.62 1.90 15.33
CA ILE A 45 -6.51 1.55 16.22
C ILE A 45 -6.89 0.34 17.10
N GLU A 46 -8.14 0.27 17.57
CA GLU A 46 -8.65 -0.91 18.30
C GLU A 46 -8.68 -2.17 17.42
N PHE A 47 -9.09 -2.03 16.16
CA PHE A 47 -9.05 -3.09 15.16
C PHE A 47 -7.63 -3.61 14.95
N LEU A 48 -6.64 -2.72 14.79
CA LEU A 48 -5.24 -3.12 14.63
C LEU A 48 -4.69 -3.81 15.87
N ARG A 49 -4.96 -3.29 17.08
CA ARG A 49 -4.56 -3.92 18.35
C ARG A 49 -5.14 -5.33 18.51
N LYS A 50 -6.41 -5.53 18.14
CA LYS A 50 -7.06 -6.85 18.16
C LYS A 50 -6.34 -7.87 17.25
N HIS A 51 -5.86 -7.42 16.10
CA HIS A 51 -5.18 -8.29 15.13
C HIS A 51 -3.71 -8.51 15.44
N LEU A 52 -3.03 -7.57 16.13
CA LEU A 52 -1.65 -7.75 16.59
C LEU A 52 -1.50 -8.98 17.51
N ALA A 53 -2.55 -9.40 18.21
CA ALA A 53 -2.55 -10.64 19.00
C ALA A 53 -2.53 -11.93 18.15
N LYS A 54 -2.81 -11.84 16.84
CA LYS A 54 -2.99 -12.98 15.93
C LYS A 54 -1.87 -13.12 14.88
N PHE A 55 -1.11 -12.06 14.66
CA PHE A 55 -0.02 -12.01 13.68
C PHE A 55 1.30 -11.70 14.36
N LYS A 56 2.39 -12.24 13.83
CA LYS A 56 3.74 -11.93 14.31
C LYS A 56 4.12 -10.49 13.99
N ILE A 57 3.83 -10.04 12.76
CA ILE A 57 4.02 -8.66 12.32
C ILE A 57 2.83 -8.25 11.44
N ILE A 58 2.32 -7.05 11.69
CA ILE A 58 1.44 -6.34 10.77
C ILE A 58 2.26 -5.22 10.12
N PHE A 59 2.50 -5.35 8.83
CA PHE A 59 2.99 -4.28 7.96
C PHE A 59 1.81 -3.42 7.51
N TYR A 60 1.95 -2.11 7.58
CA TYR A 60 0.87 -1.18 7.26
C TYR A 60 1.38 -0.08 6.35
N VAL A 61 0.71 0.13 5.21
CA VAL A 61 0.92 1.28 4.33
C VAL A 61 -0.29 2.19 4.48
N LEU A 62 -0.07 3.52 4.55
CA LEU A 62 -1.19 4.46 4.48
C LEU A 62 -1.77 4.47 3.07
N GLY A 63 -3.09 4.49 2.96
CA GLY A 63 -3.78 4.89 1.73
C GLY A 63 -4.21 6.35 1.79
N ASN A 64 -5.05 6.74 0.84
CA ASN A 64 -5.59 8.10 0.79
C ASN A 64 -6.77 8.29 1.74
N HIS A 65 -7.46 7.23 2.15
CA HIS A 65 -8.58 7.32 3.10
C HIS A 65 -8.13 7.46 4.56
N GLU A 66 -7.00 6.88 4.96
CA GLU A 66 -6.47 7.01 6.34
C GLU A 66 -6.51 8.46 6.88
N PRO A 67 -6.13 9.49 6.10
CA PRO A 67 -6.18 10.88 6.54
C PRO A 67 -7.48 11.65 6.28
N TYR A 68 -8.54 11.03 5.77
CA TYR A 68 -9.80 11.74 5.53
C TYR A 68 -10.38 12.34 6.82
N HIS A 69 -10.84 13.59 6.70
CA HIS A 69 -11.32 14.46 7.77
C HIS A 69 -10.30 14.71 8.89
N SER A 70 -9.02 14.63 8.53
CA SER A 70 -7.87 14.99 9.36
C SER A 70 -6.73 15.41 8.41
N SER A 71 -5.48 15.35 8.86
CA SER A 71 -4.30 15.59 8.03
C SER A 71 -3.47 14.32 7.86
N PHE A 72 -2.69 14.27 6.77
CA PHE A 72 -1.71 13.20 6.56
C PHE A 72 -0.73 13.09 7.73
N ALA A 73 -0.26 14.23 8.25
CA ALA A 73 0.66 14.28 9.39
C ALA A 73 0.06 13.70 10.67
N ALA A 74 -1.20 14.03 10.99
CA ALA A 74 -1.89 13.48 12.17
C ALA A 74 -2.10 11.96 12.04
N SER A 75 -2.45 11.50 10.85
CA SER A 75 -2.67 10.08 10.54
C SER A 75 -1.40 9.27 10.72
N LYS A 76 -0.30 9.75 10.12
CA LYS A 76 1.03 9.18 10.30
C LYS A 76 1.44 9.16 11.77
N HIS A 77 1.19 10.24 12.52
CA HIS A 77 1.51 10.30 13.94
C HIS A 77 0.77 9.24 14.75
N SER A 78 -0.54 9.06 14.52
CA SER A 78 -1.36 8.05 15.20
C SER A 78 -0.80 6.62 14.99
N LEU A 79 -0.44 6.29 13.75
CA LEU A 79 0.14 4.98 13.42
C LEU A 79 1.55 4.78 13.98
N LEU A 80 2.37 5.84 14.02
CA LEU A 80 3.68 5.79 14.68
C LEU A 80 3.58 5.63 16.20
N THR A 81 2.56 6.21 16.83
CA THR A 81 2.27 5.95 18.25
C THR A 81 1.96 4.48 18.47
N LEU A 82 1.10 3.87 17.65
CA LEU A 82 0.82 2.42 17.71
C LEU A 82 2.09 1.60 17.49
N GLN A 83 2.94 1.96 16.53
CA GLN A 83 4.23 1.28 16.31
C GLN A 83 5.07 1.28 17.59
N ALA A 84 5.29 2.45 18.19
CA ALA A 84 6.08 2.59 19.41
C ALA A 84 5.49 1.80 20.59
N GLU A 85 4.16 1.72 20.71
CA GLU A 85 3.49 0.89 21.71
C GLU A 85 3.83 -0.60 21.56
N THR A 86 3.97 -1.10 20.33
CA THR A 86 4.24 -2.52 20.07
C THR A 86 5.71 -2.91 20.18
N GLU A 87 6.65 -1.96 20.13
CA GLU A 87 8.09 -2.25 20.27
C GLU A 87 8.44 -2.87 21.63
N GLN A 88 7.66 -2.57 22.66
CA GLN A 88 7.85 -3.08 24.03
C GLN A 88 6.99 -4.32 24.35
N GLN A 89 6.19 -4.80 23.40
CA GLN A 89 5.27 -5.91 23.62
C GLN A 89 5.94 -7.26 23.36
N ALA A 90 5.53 -8.28 24.10
CA ALA A 90 6.02 -9.65 23.93
C ALA A 90 5.45 -10.36 22.69
N SER A 91 4.34 -9.88 22.13
CA SER A 91 3.64 -10.49 21.00
C SER A 91 3.04 -9.43 20.08
N GLY A 92 3.18 -9.63 18.77
CA GLY A 92 2.63 -8.76 17.74
C GLY A 92 3.43 -7.47 17.57
N LYS A 93 4.05 -7.28 16.40
CA LYS A 93 4.74 -6.05 16.04
C LYS A 93 3.96 -5.30 14.97
N PHE A 94 3.75 -4.01 15.16
CA PHE A 94 3.25 -3.13 14.11
C PHE A 94 4.43 -2.44 13.42
N VAL A 95 4.43 -2.40 12.09
CA VAL A 95 5.45 -1.71 11.29
C VAL A 95 4.74 -0.84 10.26
N LEU A 96 4.81 0.47 10.45
CA LEU A 96 4.40 1.43 9.45
C LEU A 96 5.45 1.43 8.32
N LEU A 97 4.99 1.20 7.10
CA LEU A 97 5.77 1.24 5.88
C LEU A 97 5.57 2.58 5.18
N ASP A 98 6.33 3.58 5.62
CA ASP A 98 6.33 4.93 5.08
C ASP A 98 7.77 5.35 4.78
N GLN A 99 8.23 5.05 3.56
CA GLN A 99 9.64 5.07 3.17
C GLN A 99 10.50 4.21 4.11
N THR A 100 10.00 3.01 4.40
CA THR A 100 10.61 2.09 5.37
C THR A 100 11.02 0.78 4.72
N ARG A 101 12.24 0.37 5.05
CA ARG A 101 12.76 -0.97 4.77
C ARG A 101 12.65 -1.84 6.02
N TYR A 102 12.23 -3.08 5.85
CA TYR A 102 12.28 -4.10 6.89
C TYR A 102 12.89 -5.40 6.34
N ASP A 103 13.90 -5.92 7.02
CA ASP A 103 14.54 -7.18 6.62
C ASP A 103 13.84 -8.36 7.30
N LEU A 104 13.01 -9.07 6.54
CA LEU A 104 12.28 -10.26 7.00
C LEU A 104 13.18 -11.46 7.24
N SER A 105 14.29 -11.52 6.50
CA SER A 105 15.35 -12.52 6.66
C SER A 105 16.68 -11.98 6.11
N PRO A 106 17.80 -12.71 6.24
CA PRO A 106 19.05 -12.34 5.60
C PRO A 106 18.96 -12.15 4.08
N THR A 107 17.99 -12.78 3.41
CA THR A 107 17.86 -12.77 1.95
C THR A 107 16.55 -12.15 1.44
N VAL A 108 15.68 -11.63 2.31
CA VAL A 108 14.41 -11.01 1.91
C VAL A 108 14.19 -9.69 2.64
N SER A 109 13.99 -8.61 1.87
CA SER A 109 13.54 -7.31 2.38
C SER A 109 12.14 -7.00 1.89
N ILE A 110 11.38 -6.30 2.72
CA ILE A 110 10.19 -5.56 2.32
C ILE A 110 10.52 -4.07 2.33
N LEU A 111 10.17 -3.38 1.24
CA LEU A 111 10.18 -1.93 1.12
C LEU A 111 8.73 -1.47 1.02
N GLY A 112 8.37 -0.39 1.70
CA GLY A 112 7.05 0.18 1.49
C GLY A 112 6.93 1.66 1.81
N CYS A 113 5.99 2.27 1.10
CA CYS A 113 5.58 3.66 1.16
C CYS A 113 4.15 3.76 0.58
N THR A 114 3.48 4.89 0.71
CA THR A 114 2.16 5.09 0.10
C THR A 114 2.26 5.03 -1.43
N LEU A 115 3.36 5.58 -1.96
CA LEU A 115 3.66 5.78 -3.37
C LEU A 115 2.58 6.64 -4.05
N PHE A 116 2.22 7.78 -3.48
CA PHE A 116 1.27 8.71 -4.12
C PHE A 116 1.57 8.85 -5.61
N SER A 117 0.58 9.08 -6.47
CA SER A 117 0.82 9.12 -7.92
C SER A 117 1.44 10.43 -8.44
N ASN A 118 2.14 10.36 -9.56
CA ASN A 118 2.54 11.53 -10.33
C ASN A 118 1.37 12.06 -11.18
N VAL A 119 0.63 13.04 -10.64
CA VAL A 119 -0.47 13.69 -11.36
C VAL A 119 0.07 14.52 -12.52
N THR A 120 -0.25 14.11 -13.75
CA THR A 120 0.27 14.74 -14.96
C THR A 120 -0.34 16.12 -15.21
N ALA A 121 0.42 17.04 -15.80
CA ALA A 121 -0.07 18.39 -16.10
C ALA A 121 -1.38 18.42 -16.91
N PRO A 122 -1.61 17.57 -17.94
CA PRO A 122 -2.89 17.54 -18.66
C PRO A 122 -4.09 17.07 -17.84
N GLN A 123 -3.88 16.28 -16.78
CA GLN A 123 -4.95 15.74 -15.95
C GLN A 123 -5.11 16.47 -14.62
N LYS A 124 -4.23 17.43 -14.31
CA LYS A 124 -4.18 18.12 -13.01
C LYS A 124 -5.53 18.65 -12.54
N ASP A 125 -6.23 19.41 -13.38
CA ASP A 125 -7.53 19.99 -13.01
C ASP A 125 -8.61 18.92 -12.84
N HIS A 126 -8.63 17.93 -13.74
CA HIS A 126 -9.57 16.81 -13.64
C HIS A 126 -9.37 16.02 -12.34
N VAL A 127 -8.12 15.70 -12.00
CA VAL A 127 -7.75 14.98 -10.77
C VAL A 127 -8.05 15.83 -9.53
N SER A 128 -7.64 17.09 -9.51
CA SER A 128 -7.89 18.04 -8.42
C SER A 128 -9.38 18.15 -8.08
N PHE A 129 -10.24 18.25 -9.10
CA PHE A 129 -11.69 18.39 -8.90
C PHE A 129 -12.43 17.05 -8.79
N GLY A 130 -11.82 15.95 -9.24
CA GLY A 130 -12.45 14.64 -9.35
C GLY A 130 -12.20 13.73 -8.16
N LEU A 131 -11.11 13.92 -7.42
CA LEU A 131 -10.75 13.08 -6.28
C LEU A 131 -11.08 13.75 -4.95
N ASN A 132 -11.66 12.97 -4.04
CA ASN A 132 -12.07 13.44 -2.71
C ASN A 132 -10.88 13.78 -1.81
N ASP A 133 -9.69 13.27 -2.11
CA ASP A 133 -8.45 13.49 -1.35
C ASP A 133 -8.20 14.97 -1.10
N PHE A 134 -8.36 15.79 -2.15
CA PHE A 134 -8.11 17.23 -2.11
C PHE A 134 -9.22 18.04 -1.41
N TYR A 135 -10.28 17.37 -0.96
CA TYR A 135 -11.40 17.96 -0.21
C TYR A 135 -11.49 17.44 1.22
N HIS A 136 -11.06 16.20 1.46
CA HIS A 136 -11.21 15.53 2.75
C HIS A 136 -9.91 15.47 3.55
N ILE A 137 -8.75 15.64 2.91
CA ILE A 137 -7.47 15.73 3.62
C ILE A 137 -7.11 17.19 3.85
N GLU A 138 -6.89 17.56 5.10
CA GLU A 138 -6.54 18.92 5.50
C GLU A 138 -5.24 19.38 4.83
N ASN A 139 -5.31 20.52 4.14
CA ASN A 139 -4.19 21.17 3.46
C ASN A 139 -3.46 20.26 2.44
N TRP A 140 -4.16 19.29 1.85
CA TRP A 140 -3.59 18.43 0.81
C TRP A 140 -3.87 18.99 -0.58
N THR A 141 -2.82 19.33 -1.32
CA THR A 141 -2.94 19.81 -2.70
C THR A 141 -2.30 18.82 -3.66
N VAL A 142 -2.63 18.94 -4.96
CA VAL A 142 -1.99 18.14 -6.01
C VAL A 142 -0.46 18.31 -6.01
N GLU A 143 0.03 19.52 -5.71
CA GLU A 143 1.47 19.78 -5.59
C GLU A 143 2.09 19.00 -4.43
N THR A 144 1.45 19.00 -3.26
CA THR A 144 1.93 18.22 -2.11
C THR A 144 1.91 16.72 -2.40
N HIS A 145 0.86 16.24 -3.06
CA HIS A 145 0.72 14.85 -3.50
C HIS A 145 1.88 14.40 -4.41
N VAL A 146 2.17 15.17 -5.46
CA VAL A 146 3.28 14.90 -6.38
C VAL A 146 4.64 15.05 -5.68
N GLN A 147 4.79 15.99 -4.75
CA GLN A 147 6.02 16.11 -3.95
C GLN A 147 6.27 14.87 -3.08
N GLN A 148 5.21 14.24 -2.54
CA GLN A 148 5.35 12.98 -1.82
C GLN A 148 5.71 11.84 -2.77
N HIS A 149 5.06 11.73 -3.94
CA HIS A 149 5.44 10.78 -4.99
C HIS A 149 6.95 10.83 -5.29
N ASP A 150 7.46 12.02 -5.59
CA ASP A 150 8.87 12.23 -5.94
C ASP A 150 9.82 11.85 -4.79
N SER A 151 9.40 12.07 -3.54
CA SER A 151 10.14 11.70 -2.34
C SER A 151 10.21 10.17 -2.19
N GLU A 152 9.06 9.52 -2.30
CA GLU A 152 8.88 8.08 -2.15
C GLU A 152 9.57 7.29 -3.28
N LEU A 153 9.43 7.74 -4.53
CA LEU A 153 10.10 7.12 -5.69
C LEU A 153 11.62 7.22 -5.57
N ARG A 154 12.14 8.41 -5.21
CA ARG A 154 13.58 8.60 -5.00
C ARG A 154 14.12 7.68 -3.90
N TRP A 155 13.37 7.55 -2.81
CA TRP A 155 13.73 6.63 -1.72
C TRP A 155 13.71 5.17 -2.17
N LEU A 156 12.65 4.72 -2.86
CA LEU A 156 12.53 3.35 -3.36
C LEU A 156 13.71 2.98 -4.27
N ASN A 157 14.00 3.84 -5.26
CA ASN A 157 15.11 3.62 -6.17
C ASN A 157 16.45 3.51 -5.42
N ALA A 158 16.71 4.42 -4.48
CA ALA A 158 17.92 4.40 -3.68
C ALA A 158 18.04 3.16 -2.78
N GLU A 159 16.95 2.67 -2.19
CA GLU A 159 16.97 1.44 -1.39
C GLU A 159 17.18 0.20 -2.26
N VAL A 160 16.55 0.12 -3.43
CA VAL A 160 16.76 -0.99 -4.37
C VAL A 160 18.20 -1.02 -4.86
N GLU A 161 18.80 0.13 -5.22
CA GLU A 161 20.22 0.23 -5.60
C GLU A 161 21.15 -0.28 -4.50
N LYS A 162 20.91 0.10 -3.23
CA LYS A 162 21.70 -0.40 -2.09
C LYS A 162 21.58 -1.92 -1.95
N LEU A 163 20.37 -2.45 -2.10
CA LEU A 163 20.09 -3.88 -1.95
C LEU A 163 20.67 -4.73 -3.09
N MET A 164 20.82 -4.16 -4.29
CA MET A 164 21.49 -4.82 -5.41
C MET A 164 22.99 -5.03 -5.19
N GLN A 165 23.62 -4.20 -4.34
CA GLN A 165 25.03 -4.32 -3.99
C GLN A 165 25.28 -5.35 -2.87
N ASP A 166 24.23 -5.87 -2.25
CA ASP A 166 24.31 -6.88 -1.20
C ASP A 166 24.78 -8.23 -1.77
N SER A 167 25.79 -8.84 -1.14
CA SER A 167 26.41 -10.08 -1.61
C SER A 167 25.47 -11.28 -1.56
N ASP A 168 24.44 -11.23 -0.73
CA ASP A 168 23.58 -12.37 -0.41
C ASP A 168 22.43 -12.60 -1.42
N ARG A 169 22.46 -11.93 -2.59
CA ARG A 169 21.43 -12.03 -3.65
C ARG A 169 20.01 -11.87 -3.11
N ARG A 170 19.78 -10.74 -2.45
CA ARG A 170 18.54 -10.43 -1.74
C ARG A 170 17.35 -10.30 -2.70
N LYS A 171 16.20 -10.84 -2.28
CA LYS A 171 14.90 -10.61 -2.94
C LYS A 171 14.15 -9.50 -2.23
N ILE A 172 13.50 -8.66 -3.03
CA ILE A 172 12.79 -7.47 -2.58
C ILE A 172 11.30 -7.67 -2.85
N ILE A 173 10.51 -7.43 -1.81
CA ILE A 173 9.06 -7.20 -1.88
C ILE A 173 8.87 -5.70 -1.79
N ILE A 174 8.19 -5.10 -2.75
CA ILE A 174 7.70 -3.73 -2.62
C ILE A 174 6.22 -3.79 -2.31
N VAL A 175 5.78 -2.96 -1.37
CA VAL A 175 4.36 -2.77 -1.10
C VAL A 175 4.02 -1.28 -1.13
N SER A 176 2.95 -0.94 -1.82
CA SER A 176 2.43 0.43 -1.90
C SER A 176 0.91 0.45 -1.79
N HIS A 177 0.32 1.63 -1.66
CA HIS A 177 -1.12 1.76 -1.81
C HIS A 177 -1.47 2.04 -3.28
N TYR A 178 -0.87 3.08 -3.85
CA TYR A 178 -1.08 3.45 -5.25
C TYR A 178 -0.38 2.50 -6.22
N SER A 179 -0.92 2.44 -7.44
CA SER A 179 -0.45 1.50 -8.46
C SER A 179 0.83 1.98 -9.18
N PRO A 180 1.84 1.12 -9.33
CA PRO A 180 3.14 1.45 -9.93
C PRO A 180 3.19 1.23 -11.46
N THR A 181 2.04 0.98 -12.11
CA THR A 181 2.03 0.58 -13.52
C THR A 181 0.79 1.08 -14.25
N GLU A 182 0.92 1.28 -15.56
CA GLU A 182 -0.20 1.48 -16.49
C GLU A 182 -0.51 0.23 -17.33
N ASP A 183 0.01 -0.95 -16.95
CA ASP A 183 -0.31 -2.21 -17.62
C ASP A 183 -1.82 -2.48 -17.59
N ALA A 184 -2.41 -2.76 -18.76
CA ALA A 184 -3.85 -2.98 -18.89
C ALA A 184 -4.39 -4.15 -18.03
N ARG A 185 -3.53 -5.08 -17.60
CA ARG A 185 -3.88 -6.17 -16.67
C ARG A 185 -4.05 -5.72 -15.22
N ALA A 186 -3.60 -4.51 -14.88
CA ALA A 186 -3.75 -3.89 -13.56
C ALA A 186 -4.87 -2.84 -13.51
N ILE A 187 -5.54 -2.58 -14.63
CA ILE A 187 -6.52 -1.50 -14.78
C ILE A 187 -7.90 -2.10 -15.09
N ASP A 188 -8.94 -1.69 -14.36
CA ASP A 188 -10.31 -2.01 -14.73
C ASP A 188 -10.60 -1.46 -16.15
N PRO A 189 -11.00 -2.31 -17.13
CA PRO A 189 -11.22 -1.88 -18.51
C PRO A 189 -12.12 -0.66 -18.66
N LYS A 190 -13.05 -0.41 -17.71
CA LYS A 190 -13.93 0.76 -17.75
C LYS A 190 -13.20 2.10 -17.55
N TYR A 191 -11.98 2.08 -17.02
CA TYR A 191 -11.17 3.26 -16.71
C TYR A 191 -9.98 3.47 -17.65
N GLN A 192 -9.78 2.62 -18.66
CA GLN A 192 -8.63 2.70 -19.59
C GLN A 192 -8.47 4.07 -20.28
N SER A 193 -9.55 4.84 -20.44
CA SER A 193 -9.53 6.18 -21.05
C SER A 193 -9.95 7.29 -20.07
N SER A 194 -9.83 7.03 -18.76
CA SER A 194 -10.18 8.01 -17.74
C SER A 194 -9.26 9.23 -17.79
N THR A 195 -9.84 10.42 -17.65
CA THR A 195 -9.09 11.66 -17.47
C THR A 195 -8.53 11.82 -16.05
N LEU A 196 -8.80 10.85 -15.17
CA LEU A 196 -8.34 10.81 -13.77
C LEU A 196 -7.20 9.82 -13.53
N THR A 197 -6.77 9.07 -14.55
CA THR A 197 -5.79 7.97 -14.44
C THR A 197 -4.55 8.30 -13.61
N SER A 198 -3.91 9.45 -13.86
CA SER A 198 -2.71 9.88 -13.13
C SER A 198 -2.95 10.23 -11.65
N GLY A 199 -4.21 10.29 -11.23
CA GLY A 199 -4.60 10.37 -9.82
C GLY A 199 -4.65 9.02 -9.11
N PHE A 200 -4.50 7.89 -9.83
CA PHE A 200 -4.56 6.54 -9.24
C PHE A 200 -3.28 5.73 -9.46
N MET A 201 -2.51 6.05 -10.50
CA MET A 201 -1.35 5.25 -10.91
C MET A 201 -0.28 6.09 -11.60
N THR A 202 0.92 5.53 -11.68
CA THR A 202 2.06 6.09 -12.42
C THR A 202 2.83 4.94 -13.03
N ASP A 203 3.16 4.99 -14.32
CA ASP A 203 4.00 3.96 -14.92
C ASP A 203 5.46 4.11 -14.46
N LEU A 204 5.89 3.20 -13.59
CA LEU A 204 7.26 3.13 -13.08
C LEU A 204 8.11 2.08 -13.81
N SER A 205 7.64 1.53 -14.95
CA SER A 205 8.34 0.46 -15.67
C SER A 205 9.80 0.77 -16.03
N HIS A 206 10.15 2.04 -16.15
CA HIS A 206 11.52 2.51 -16.44
C HIS A 206 12.39 2.76 -15.19
N GLU A 207 11.81 2.71 -14.01
CA GLU A 207 12.50 2.97 -12.75
C GLU A 207 13.23 1.72 -12.25
N ILE A 208 14.35 1.91 -11.55
CA ILE A 208 15.16 0.78 -11.05
C ILE A 208 14.40 -0.03 -10.00
N CYS A 209 13.53 0.63 -9.20
CA CYS A 209 12.67 -0.06 -8.25
C CYS A 209 11.62 -0.98 -8.91
N PHE A 210 11.38 -0.87 -10.22
CA PHE A 210 10.49 -1.74 -10.96
C PHE A 210 11.24 -2.78 -11.80
N SER A 211 12.31 -2.33 -12.47
CA SER A 211 13.03 -3.09 -13.50
C SER A 211 14.13 -4.01 -12.96
N SER A 212 14.53 -3.88 -11.70
CA SER A 212 15.58 -4.69 -11.09
C SER A 212 15.17 -6.15 -10.86
N GLU A 213 16.04 -7.11 -11.22
CA GLU A 213 15.84 -8.55 -10.98
C GLU A 213 15.80 -8.95 -9.49
N CYS A 214 16.25 -8.06 -8.61
CA CYS A 214 16.12 -8.22 -7.17
C CYS A 214 14.67 -8.04 -6.71
N VAL A 215 13.87 -7.26 -7.44
CA VAL A 215 12.46 -6.99 -7.14
C VAL A 215 11.64 -8.16 -7.65
N ALA A 216 11.26 -9.04 -6.73
CA ALA A 216 10.53 -10.24 -7.09
C ALA A 216 9.01 -10.00 -7.14
N MET A 217 8.53 -9.04 -6.35
CA MET A 217 7.10 -8.79 -6.20
C MET A 217 6.82 -7.34 -5.84
N TRP A 218 5.74 -6.80 -6.39
CA TRP A 218 5.15 -5.54 -5.98
C TRP A 218 3.66 -5.74 -5.67
N ALA A 219 3.27 -5.55 -4.42
CA ALA A 219 1.87 -5.60 -4.02
C ALA A 219 1.28 -4.20 -3.84
N PHE A 220 0.06 -3.95 -4.32
CA PHE A 220 -0.57 -2.63 -4.25
C PHE A 220 -2.11 -2.68 -4.09
N GLY A 221 -2.75 -1.52 -3.95
CA GLY A 221 -4.20 -1.34 -3.75
C GLY A 221 -4.79 -0.21 -4.62
N HIS A 222 -5.71 0.58 -4.04
CA HIS A 222 -6.27 1.85 -4.53
C HIS A 222 -7.18 1.78 -5.77
N THR A 223 -6.88 0.91 -6.75
CA THR A 223 -7.58 0.88 -8.04
C THR A 223 -8.93 0.16 -8.01
N HIS A 224 -9.24 -0.51 -6.90
CA HIS A 224 -10.36 -1.43 -6.71
C HIS A 224 -10.44 -2.52 -7.79
N PHE A 225 -9.29 -2.93 -8.32
CA PHE A 225 -9.19 -3.93 -9.37
C PHE A 225 -8.12 -4.97 -9.01
N ASN A 226 -8.58 -6.21 -8.79
CA ASN A 226 -7.68 -7.29 -8.42
C ASN A 226 -6.94 -7.88 -9.62
N CYS A 227 -5.62 -7.97 -9.51
CA CYS A 227 -4.74 -8.56 -10.51
C CYS A 227 -3.63 -9.40 -9.85
N ASP A 228 -3.12 -10.38 -10.59
CA ASP A 228 -1.99 -11.22 -10.17
C ASP A 228 -1.29 -11.73 -11.44
N PHE A 229 -0.19 -11.10 -11.83
CA PHE A 229 0.55 -11.44 -13.05
C PHE A 229 2.04 -11.10 -12.91
N GLU A 230 2.87 -11.72 -13.75
CA GLU A 230 4.28 -11.33 -13.89
C GLU A 230 4.44 -10.34 -15.04
N HIS A 231 5.20 -9.27 -14.81
CA HIS A 231 5.55 -8.33 -15.87
C HIS A 231 6.40 -9.02 -16.93
N ASP A 232 6.04 -8.88 -18.21
CA ASP A 232 6.61 -9.72 -19.28
C ASP A 232 8.12 -9.50 -19.46
N MET A 233 8.61 -8.27 -19.24
CA MET A 233 10.02 -7.91 -19.41
C MET A 233 10.88 -8.15 -18.16
N TYR A 234 10.35 -7.81 -16.99
CA TYR A 234 11.15 -7.72 -15.75
C TYR A 234 10.89 -8.89 -14.80
N ARG A 235 9.86 -9.71 -15.08
CA ARG A 235 9.45 -10.87 -14.27
C ARG A 235 9.04 -10.52 -12.83
N THR A 236 8.97 -9.24 -12.47
CA THR A 236 8.36 -8.75 -11.24
C THR A 236 6.89 -9.18 -11.20
N ARG A 237 6.49 -9.87 -10.12
CA ARG A 237 5.09 -10.22 -9.90
C ARG A 237 4.32 -9.03 -9.36
N LEU A 238 3.34 -8.55 -10.11
CA LEU A 238 2.39 -7.52 -9.70
C LEU A 238 1.15 -8.19 -9.12
N VAL A 239 0.76 -7.82 -7.90
CA VAL A 239 -0.33 -8.49 -7.19
C VAL A 239 -1.15 -7.52 -6.34
N THR A 240 -2.46 -7.71 -6.29
CA THR A 240 -3.36 -6.92 -5.44
C THR A 240 -4.38 -7.83 -4.76
N ASN A 241 -4.95 -7.38 -3.64
CA ASN A 241 -6.05 -8.07 -2.97
C ASN A 241 -6.96 -7.08 -2.22
N GLN A 242 -7.63 -6.29 -3.02
CA GLN A 242 -8.47 -5.15 -2.68
C GLN A 242 -9.89 -5.64 -2.43
N ARG A 243 -10.48 -5.30 -1.28
CA ARG A 243 -11.89 -5.61 -1.02
C ARG A 243 -12.82 -4.67 -1.78
N GLY A 244 -12.43 -3.39 -1.86
CA GLY A 244 -13.27 -2.31 -2.36
C GLY A 244 -14.41 -1.97 -1.41
N TYR A 245 -15.18 -0.94 -1.76
CA TYR A 245 -16.27 -0.43 -0.93
C TYR A 245 -17.30 -1.52 -0.56
N TYR A 246 -17.92 -1.37 0.61
CA TYR A 246 -18.95 -2.31 1.08
C TYR A 246 -20.08 -2.53 0.06
N PHE A 247 -20.54 -1.45 -0.57
CA PHE A 247 -21.61 -1.46 -1.58
C PHE A 247 -21.12 -1.78 -3.01
N GLN A 248 -19.80 -1.84 -3.22
CA GLN A 248 -19.19 -2.09 -4.52
C GLN A 248 -17.88 -2.88 -4.34
N LYS A 249 -18.01 -4.14 -3.95
CA LYS A 249 -16.86 -5.01 -3.74
C LYS A 249 -16.12 -5.29 -5.05
N SER A 250 -14.81 -5.28 -4.98
CA SER A 250 -13.93 -5.66 -6.08
C SER A 250 -14.06 -7.16 -6.36
N LYS A 251 -14.11 -7.54 -7.64
CA LYS A 251 -14.11 -8.96 -8.02
C LYS A 251 -12.77 -9.59 -7.65
N GLY A 252 -12.77 -10.86 -7.25
CA GLY A 252 -11.55 -11.61 -6.96
C GLY A 252 -10.90 -11.31 -5.60
N PHE A 253 -11.55 -10.56 -4.71
CA PHE A 253 -11.06 -10.40 -3.35
C PHE A 253 -11.08 -11.74 -2.60
N GLU A 254 -9.95 -12.10 -2.01
CA GLU A 254 -9.75 -13.35 -1.26
C GLU A 254 -9.24 -13.02 0.16
N PRO A 255 -10.08 -13.13 1.22
CA PRO A 255 -9.66 -12.75 2.58
C PRO A 255 -8.41 -13.47 3.09
N GLY A 256 -8.15 -14.67 2.58
CA GLY A 256 -6.99 -15.50 2.93
C GLY A 256 -5.82 -15.42 1.94
N LYS A 257 -5.79 -14.46 1.00
CA LYS A 257 -4.74 -14.36 -0.03
C LYS A 257 -3.37 -14.28 0.64
N VAL A 258 -2.53 -15.26 0.34
CA VAL A 258 -1.12 -15.30 0.73
C VAL A 258 -0.26 -15.14 -0.50
N VAL A 259 0.75 -14.28 -0.40
CA VAL A 259 1.86 -14.22 -1.36
C VAL A 259 3.09 -14.88 -0.76
N GLU A 260 3.85 -15.54 -1.62
CA GLU A 260 5.01 -16.34 -1.23
C GLU A 260 6.25 -15.92 -2.00
N LEU A 261 7.38 -16.01 -1.31
CA LEU A 261 8.74 -15.82 -1.82
C LEU A 261 9.66 -16.97 -1.40
#